data_AF-A0A9D8BPE1-F1
#
_entry.id   AF-A0A9D8BPE1-F1
#
_cell.length_a   1.000
_cell.length_b   1.000
_cell.length_c   1.000
_cell.angle_alpha   90.00
_cell.angle_beta   90.00
_cell.angle_gamma   90.00
#
_symmetry.space_group_name_H-M   'P 1'
#
loop_
_entity.id
_entity.type
_entity.pdbx_description
1 polymer ?
#
loop_
_entity_poly.entity_id
_entity_poly.type
_entity_poly.pdbx_seq_one_letter_code
_entity_poly.pdbx_strand_id
1 'polypeptide(L)' 'MKTKPGHIQLYESGKLDKIIERLFCVLESCELCPRKCKVNRIKKELGF' A
#
# COMPACT_ATOMS: atom_id res chain seq x y z
N MET A 1 21.17 23.17 -1.49
CA MET A 1 19.79 22.98 -0.96
C MET A 1 19.60 21.51 -0.62
N LYS A 2 19.35 21.17 0.65
CA LYS A 2 18.94 19.79 1.00
C LYS A 2 17.47 19.63 0.65
N THR A 3 17.17 18.85 -0.37
CA THR A 3 15.79 18.43 -0.66
C THR A 3 15.34 17.49 0.45
N LYS A 4 14.17 17.75 1.04
CA LYS A 4 13.58 16.81 2.00
C LYS A 4 13.34 15.46 1.29
N PRO A 5 13.61 14.31 1.93
CA PRO A 5 13.25 13.01 1.40
C PRO A 5 11.77 12.96 0.99
N GLY A 6 11.47 12.27 -0.12
CA GLY A 6 10.10 12.22 -0.66
C GLY A 6 9.06 11.71 0.33
N HIS A 7 9.42 10.77 1.20
CA HIS A 7 8.52 10.26 2.25
C HIS A 7 8.12 11.35 3.27
N ILE A 8 9.02 12.28 3.60
CA ILE A 8 8.71 13.41 4.50
C ILE A 8 7.71 14.34 3.84
N GLN A 9 7.91 14.67 2.56
CA GLN A 9 6.97 15.53 1.82
C GLN A 9 5.59 14.88 1.67
N LEU A 10 5.54 13.56 1.46
CA LEU A 10 4.28 12.82 1.39
C LEU A 10 3.55 12.80 2.74
N TYR A 11 4.28 12.68 3.85
CA TYR A 11 3.72 12.79 5.19
C TYR A 11 3.18 14.19 5.48
N GLU A 12 4.01 15.23 5.28
CA GLU A 12 3.63 16.62 5.51
C GLU A 12 2.44 17.08 4.64
N SER A 13 2.23 16.47 3.48
CA SER A 13 1.10 16.78 2.58
C SER A 13 -0.16 15.96 2.83
N GLY A 14 -0.17 15.03 3.81
CA GLY A 14 -1.30 14.13 4.07
C GLY A 14 -1.61 13.17 2.92
N LYS A 15 -0.68 12.99 1.98
CA LYS A 15 -0.84 12.08 0.84
C LYS A 15 -0.63 10.62 1.24
N LEU A 16 0.11 10.38 2.33
CA LEU A 16 0.34 9.03 2.83
C LEU A 16 -0.97 8.33 3.19
N ASP A 17 -1.91 9.00 3.84
CA ASP A 17 -3.20 8.40 4.22
C ASP A 17 -3.96 7.90 2.98
N LYS A 18 -4.03 8.72 1.92
CA LYS A 18 -4.67 8.33 0.66
C LYS A 18 -3.97 7.15 -0.03
N ILE A 19 -2.65 7.05 0.10
CA ILE A 19 -1.87 5.93 -0.44
C ILE A 19 -2.16 4.67 0.37
N ILE A 20 -2.21 4.79 1.70
CA ILE A 20 -2.51 3.69 2.61
C ILE A 20 -3.91 3.13 2.33
N GLU A 21 -4.93 3.98 2.20
CA GLU A 21 -6.29 3.54 1.86
C GLU A 21 -6.33 2.74 0.55
N ARG A 22 -5.66 3.24 -0.50
CA ARG A 22 -5.56 2.52 -1.79
C ARG A 22 -4.83 1.18 -1.65
N LEU A 23 -3.74 1.15 -0.89
CA LEU A 23 -2.98 -0.08 -0.65
C LEU A 23 -3.82 -1.11 0.10
N PHE A 24 -4.66 -0.69 1.05
CA PHE A 24 -5.58 -1.60 1.71
C PHE A 24 -6.59 -2.23 0.73
N CYS A 25 -7.17 -1.47 -0.20
CA CYS A 25 -8.03 -2.04 -1.25
C CYS A 25 -7.27 -3.08 -2.11
N VAL A 26 -6.00 -2.83 -2.43
CA VAL A 26 -5.16 -3.80 -3.17
C VAL A 26 -4.85 -5.04 -2.31
N LEU A 27 -4.75 -4.91 -1.00
CA LEU A 27 -4.52 -6.04 -0.09
C LEU A 27 -5.77 -6.90 0.08
N GLU A 28 -6.98 -6.36 -0.07
CA GLU A 28 -8.23 -7.13 -0.06
C GLU A 28 -8.33 -8.12 -1.23
N SER A 29 -7.68 -7.81 -2.36
CA SER A 29 -7.51 -8.72 -3.48
C SER A 29 -6.06 -8.63 -3.94
N CYS A 30 -5.16 -9.37 -3.26
CA CYS A 30 -3.71 -9.21 -3.40
C CYS A 30 -3.19 -9.27 -4.86
N GLU A 31 -2.94 -8.09 -5.43
CA GLU A 31 -2.27 -7.91 -6.73
C GLU A 31 -0.78 -7.58 -6.59
N LEU A 32 -0.31 -7.29 -5.37
CA LEU A 32 1.09 -6.95 -5.08
C LEU A 32 2.04 -8.14 -5.23
N CYS A 33 1.55 -9.36 -5.00
CA CYS A 33 2.38 -10.54 -5.14
C CYS A 33 2.57 -10.88 -6.63
N PRO A 34 3.73 -11.44 -7.04
CA PRO A 34 4.01 -11.78 -8.43
C PRO A 34 3.01 -12.81 -9.00
N ARG A 35 2.40 -13.62 -8.12
CA ARG A 35 1.38 -14.61 -8.47
C ARG A 35 -0.01 -14.01 -8.68
N LYS A 36 -0.23 -12.73 -8.34
CA LYS A 36 -1.55 -12.06 -8.31
C LYS A 36 -2.62 -12.97 -7.70
N CYS A 37 -2.35 -13.48 -6.50
CA CYS A 37 -3.15 -14.52 -5.86
C CYS A 37 -4.58 -14.08 -5.51
N LYS A 38 -4.91 -12.78 -5.53
CA LYS A 38 -6.24 -12.21 -5.25
C LYS A 38 -6.85 -12.58 -3.88
N VAL A 39 -6.09 -13.23 -2.99
CA VAL A 39 -6.56 -13.51 -1.63
C VAL A 39 -6.64 -12.25 -0.81
N ASN A 40 -7.53 -12.23 0.17
CA ASN A 40 -7.67 -11.12 1.08
C ASN A 40 -6.62 -11.18 2.20
N ARG A 41 -5.57 -10.36 2.06
CA ARG A 41 -4.49 -10.26 3.04
C ARG A 41 -4.93 -9.60 4.34
N ILE A 42 -5.95 -8.74 4.30
CA ILE A 42 -6.53 -8.13 5.50
C ILE A 42 -7.17 -9.21 6.38
N LYS A 43 -7.86 -10.17 5.76
CA LYS A 43 -8.45 -11.34 6.43
C LYS A 43 -7.44 -12.46 6.73
N LYS A 44 -6.14 -12.22 6.49
CA LYS A 44 -5.05 -13.20 6.66
C LYS A 44 -5.23 -14.49 5.86
N GLU A 45 -5.88 -14.41 4.70
CA GLU A 45 -6.02 -15.56 3.82
C GLU A 45 -4.67 -15.97 3.23
N LEU A 46 -4.45 -17.29 3.17
CA LEU A 46 -3.25 -17.88 2.61
C LEU A 46 -3.46 -18.10 1.11
N GLY A 47 -2.55 -17.55 0.31
CA GLY A 47 -2.52 -17.80 -1.13
C GLY A 47 -1.84 -19.13 -1.43
N PHE A 48 -2.42 -19.87 -2.37
CA PHE A 48 -1.87 -21.11 -2.93
C PHE A 48 -0.55 -20.83 -3.67
#